data_AF-A0AAV4NJB8-F1
#
_entry.id   AF-A0AAV4NJB8-F1
#
_cell.length_a   1.000
_cell.length_b   1.000
_cell.length_c   1.000
_cell.angle_alpha   90.00
_cell.angle_beta   90.00
_cell.angle_gamma   90.00
#
_symmetry.space_group_name_H-M   'P 1'
#
loop_
_entity.id
_entity.type
_entity.pdbx_description
1 polymer ?
#
loop_
_entity_poly.entity_id
_entity_poly.type
_entity_poly.pdbx_seq_one_letter_code
_entity_poly.pdbx_strand_id
1 'polypeptide(L)'
;MTTQGCPLAKWIIRRSGPEEKLLTVIRHRPGHTCPTAYIIVAMVAWEGVSQHMADMMYETVVYKAGKFGNPTPRGCATNQMRTCVCQGLDAETRGACFSFGCSMNRFFSTCKFASSKFEDIHKFRLSEEIEEKEWEDQLTTLASDVALLYKKNGTRIILQSVSNPDLRALKVHNFIFHYSLTFSKITEFEEQATDCRLGIRKGRPFSGVTACIDFCAHTHTDKNNMNNGCTVVDNTDEYGSRKGQDKKIASGALEILQKFPMDFMIRSTPLQCLKKKDSKSKKRLTPEHIQAFQAALKQFVAIESFAELNHSMFTRNVHKSAILFFLCLPITK
;
A
#
# COMPACT_ATOMS: atom_id res chain seq x y z
N MET A 1 -4.00 18.82 5.62
CA MET A 1 -3.29 18.58 6.89
C MET A 1 -3.82 19.51 7.95
N THR A 2 -3.72 19.10 9.21
CA THR A 2 -3.95 19.99 10.36
C THR A 2 -2.81 21.01 10.50
N THR A 3 -2.97 22.01 11.38
CA THR A 3 -1.89 22.95 11.73
C THR A 3 -0.66 22.25 12.30
N GLN A 4 -0.84 21.10 12.94
CA GLN A 4 0.21 20.24 13.48
C GLN A 4 0.82 19.27 12.45
N GLY A 5 0.43 19.36 11.16
CA GLY A 5 0.93 18.49 10.10
C GLY A 5 0.39 17.06 10.12
N CYS A 6 -0.74 16.82 10.79
CA CYS A 6 -1.40 15.52 10.82
C CYS A 6 -2.34 15.33 9.61
N PRO A 7 -2.63 14.09 9.18
CA PRO A 7 -3.56 13.81 8.08
C PRO A 7 -4.93 14.45 8.31
N LEU A 8 -5.52 14.98 7.25
CA LEU A 8 -6.86 15.53 7.26
C LEU A 8 -7.48 15.34 5.89
N ALA A 9 -8.63 14.67 5.82
CA ALA A 9 -9.40 14.53 4.60
C ALA A 9 -10.12 15.84 4.28
N LYS A 10 -10.17 16.19 2.99
CA LYS A 10 -11.01 17.27 2.45
C LYS A 10 -12.22 16.72 1.69
N TRP A 11 -12.06 15.52 1.12
CA TRP A 11 -13.08 14.83 0.35
C TRP A 11 -13.12 13.36 0.78
N ILE A 12 -14.30 12.77 0.78
CA ILE A 12 -14.50 11.33 0.92
C ILE A 12 -15.20 10.84 -0.34
N ILE A 13 -14.58 9.89 -1.03
CA ILE A 13 -15.23 9.17 -2.12
C ILE A 13 -15.85 7.91 -1.52
N ARG A 14 -17.17 7.80 -1.61
CA ARG A 14 -17.94 6.65 -1.13
C ARG A 14 -18.45 5.85 -2.31
N ARG A 15 -18.61 4.54 -2.10
CA ARG A 15 -19.29 3.67 -3.06
C ARG A 15 -20.70 4.21 -3.32
N SER A 16 -21.00 4.56 -4.56
CA SER A 16 -22.29 5.12 -4.97
C SER A 16 -23.44 4.12 -4.82
N GLY A 17 -23.17 2.82 -4.97
CA GLY A 17 -24.15 1.76 -4.80
C GLY A 17 -23.58 0.35 -5.01
N PRO A 18 -24.39 -0.70 -4.81
CA PRO A 18 -23.96 -2.10 -4.97
C PRO A 18 -23.58 -2.47 -6.41
N GLU A 19 -24.06 -1.72 -7.40
CA GLU A 19 -23.68 -1.89 -8.81
C GLU A 19 -22.24 -1.43 -9.10
N GLU A 20 -21.75 -0.44 -8.36
CA GLU A 20 -20.37 0.01 -8.48
C GLU A 20 -19.42 -1.06 -7.91
N LYS A 21 -18.60 -1.69 -8.76
CA LYS A 21 -17.66 -2.75 -8.33
C LYS A 21 -16.23 -2.27 -8.18
N LEU A 22 -15.87 -1.19 -8.85
CA LEU A 22 -14.52 -0.66 -8.91
C LEU A 22 -14.57 0.87 -8.96
N LEU A 23 -13.74 1.51 -8.14
CA LEU A 23 -13.42 2.93 -8.21
C LEU A 23 -12.00 3.08 -8.76
N THR A 24 -11.83 3.97 -9.74
CA THR A 24 -10.52 4.35 -10.29
C THR A 24 -10.37 5.86 -10.20
N VAL A 25 -9.31 6.31 -9.53
CA VAL A 25 -8.95 7.73 -9.44
C VAL A 25 -7.87 8.02 -10.46
N ILE A 26 -8.16 8.94 -11.38
CA ILE A 26 -7.23 9.37 -12.42
C ILE A 26 -6.75 10.79 -12.16
N ARG A 27 -5.55 11.09 -12.63
CA ARG A 27 -4.97 12.44 -12.64
C ARG A 27 -4.64 12.83 -14.07
N HIS A 28 -5.14 13.99 -14.48
CA HIS A 28 -4.68 14.66 -15.69
C HIS A 28 -3.36 15.39 -15.41
N ARG A 29 -2.36 15.18 -16.26
CA ARG A 29 -1.06 15.84 -16.19
C ARG A 29 -1.14 17.17 -16.95
N PRO A 30 -0.94 18.32 -16.26
CA PRO A 30 -1.05 19.62 -16.90
C PRO A 30 -0.09 19.75 -18.10
N GLY A 31 -0.59 20.26 -19.24
CA GLY A 31 0.20 20.51 -20.44
C GLY A 31 0.48 19.27 -21.32
N HIS A 32 0.00 18.08 -20.94
CA HIS A 32 0.18 16.86 -21.74
C HIS A 32 -1.03 16.60 -22.64
N THR A 33 -0.77 16.33 -23.92
CA THR A 33 -1.76 15.83 -24.91
C THR A 33 -1.40 14.43 -25.45
N CYS A 34 -0.30 13.87 -24.93
CA CYS A 34 0.22 12.56 -25.30
C CYS A 34 -0.66 11.43 -24.74
N PRO A 35 -0.46 10.17 -25.18
CA PRO A 35 -1.24 9.04 -24.69
C PRO A 35 -1.09 8.75 -23.18
N THR A 36 -0.12 9.36 -22.49
CA THR A 36 0.09 9.26 -21.04
C THR A 36 -0.30 10.54 -20.30
N ALA A 37 -1.15 11.38 -20.90
CA ALA A 37 -1.67 12.59 -20.29
C ALA A 37 -2.51 12.31 -19.04
N TYR A 38 -3.21 11.18 -19.01
CA TYR A 38 -3.94 10.70 -17.84
C TYR A 38 -3.21 9.51 -17.22
N ILE A 39 -3.10 9.53 -15.89
CA ILE A 39 -2.49 8.45 -15.11
C ILE A 39 -3.46 7.97 -14.03
N ILE A 40 -3.50 6.66 -13.76
CA ILE A 40 -4.25 6.12 -12.63
C ILE A 40 -3.42 6.31 -11.37
N VAL A 41 -4.00 6.98 -10.37
CA VAL A 41 -3.37 7.25 -9.08
C VAL A 41 -3.79 6.24 -8.02
N ALA A 42 -5.05 5.79 -8.07
CA ALA A 42 -5.57 4.81 -7.12
C ALA A 42 -6.67 3.96 -7.75
N MET A 43 -6.79 2.72 -7.27
CA MET A 43 -7.85 1.80 -7.64
C MET A 43 -8.37 1.10 -6.39
N VAL A 44 -9.69 0.98 -6.28
CA VAL A 44 -10.37 0.32 -5.15
C VAL A 44 -11.38 -0.66 -5.71
N ALA A 45 -11.18 -1.95 -5.44
CA ALA A 45 -12.15 -3.00 -5.71
C ALA A 45 -13.03 -3.19 -4.46
N TRP A 46 -14.31 -2.80 -4.54
CA TRP A 46 -15.22 -2.84 -3.39
C TRP A 46 -15.52 -4.25 -2.89
N GLU A 47 -15.44 -5.23 -3.80
CA GLU A 47 -15.68 -6.66 -3.57
C GLU A 47 -14.41 -7.42 -3.97
N GLY A 48 -13.27 -7.01 -3.39
CA GLY A 48 -11.98 -7.66 -3.64
C GLY A 48 -11.96 -9.08 -3.07
N VAL A 49 -11.96 -9.21 -1.75
CA VAL A 49 -12.00 -10.51 -1.05
C VAL A 49 -13.43 -10.88 -0.66
N SER A 50 -13.69 -12.17 -0.42
CA SER A 50 -14.99 -12.62 0.08
C SER A 50 -15.24 -12.05 1.48
N GLN A 51 -16.52 -11.83 1.82
CA GLN A 51 -16.89 -11.32 3.14
C GLN A 51 -16.41 -12.26 4.26
N HIS A 52 -16.57 -13.57 4.08
CA HIS A 52 -16.08 -14.57 5.03
C HIS A 52 -14.57 -14.45 5.28
N MET A 53 -13.77 -14.27 4.23
CA MET A 53 -12.32 -14.06 4.37
C MET A 53 -12.00 -12.74 5.07
N ALA A 54 -12.74 -11.68 4.77
CA ALA A 54 -12.55 -10.38 5.43
C ALA A 54 -12.84 -10.44 6.93
N ASP A 55 -13.97 -11.06 7.33
CA ASP A 55 -14.35 -11.21 8.74
C ASP A 55 -13.37 -12.11 9.49
N MET A 56 -12.98 -13.25 8.91
CA MET A 56 -11.96 -14.15 9.48
C MET A 56 -10.62 -13.43 9.64
N MET A 57 -10.11 -12.77 8.59
CA MET A 57 -8.83 -12.06 8.67
C MET A 57 -8.89 -10.91 9.68
N TYR A 58 -10.04 -10.23 9.80
CA TYR A 58 -10.23 -9.18 10.80
C TYR A 58 -10.01 -9.72 12.22
N GLU A 59 -10.73 -10.79 12.58
CA GLU A 59 -10.64 -11.42 13.90
C GLU A 59 -9.22 -11.94 14.17
N THR A 60 -8.64 -12.65 13.20
CA THR A 60 -7.31 -13.23 13.36
C THR A 60 -6.22 -12.17 13.50
N VAL A 61 -6.25 -11.08 12.71
CA VAL A 61 -5.26 -10.01 12.84
C VAL A 61 -5.37 -9.32 14.18
N VAL A 62 -6.58 -8.95 14.62
CA VAL A 62 -6.78 -8.29 15.91
C VAL A 62 -6.23 -9.15 17.03
N TYR A 63 -6.57 -10.44 17.03
CA TYR A 63 -6.12 -11.38 18.05
C TYR A 63 -4.60 -11.63 17.98
N LYS A 64 -4.09 -12.15 16.85
CA LYS A 64 -2.68 -12.58 16.75
C LYS A 64 -1.71 -11.41 16.76
N ALA A 65 -1.96 -10.34 16.01
CA ALA A 65 -1.06 -9.20 15.98
C ALA A 65 -1.12 -8.40 17.28
N GLY A 66 -2.30 -8.28 17.90
CA GLY A 66 -2.45 -7.61 19.20
C GLY A 66 -1.78 -8.37 20.35
N LYS A 67 -1.96 -9.70 20.40
CA LYS A 67 -1.47 -10.54 21.51
C LYS A 67 -0.03 -11.00 21.37
N PHE A 68 0.38 -11.40 20.17
CA PHE A 68 1.69 -12.03 19.91
C PHE A 68 2.58 -11.21 18.98
N GLY A 69 2.05 -10.16 18.37
CA GLY A 69 2.76 -9.35 17.38
C GLY A 69 3.78 -8.41 18.01
N ASN A 70 4.87 -8.16 17.29
CA ASN A 70 5.84 -7.12 17.64
C ASN A 70 5.56 -5.87 16.79
N PRO A 71 5.07 -4.75 17.36
CA PRO A 71 4.79 -3.55 16.60
C PRO A 71 6.04 -3.04 15.88
N THR A 72 5.91 -2.76 14.58
CA THR A 72 6.98 -2.25 13.75
C THR A 72 6.99 -0.72 13.78
N PRO A 73 8.02 -0.05 14.32
CA PRO A 73 8.10 1.40 14.31
C PRO A 73 8.22 1.93 12.87
N ARG A 74 7.36 2.88 12.49
CA ARG A 74 7.38 3.52 11.16
C ARG A 74 7.58 5.02 11.29
N GLY A 75 8.36 5.60 10.37
CA GLY A 75 8.56 7.05 10.32
C GLY A 75 7.27 7.84 10.11
N CYS A 76 6.27 7.24 9.46
CA CYS A 76 4.94 7.82 9.26
C CYS A 76 3.99 7.65 10.46
N ALA A 77 4.42 7.08 11.58
CA ALA A 77 3.57 6.95 12.77
C ALA A 77 3.33 8.30 13.48
N THR A 78 4.13 9.31 13.18
CA THR A 78 4.05 10.63 13.82
C THR A 78 4.18 11.75 12.79
N ASN A 79 3.74 12.95 13.15
CA ASN A 79 4.00 14.16 12.39
C ASN A 79 5.50 14.49 12.34
N GLN A 80 5.88 15.47 11.51
CA GLN A 80 7.27 15.89 11.32
C GLN A 80 7.97 16.29 12.64
N MET A 81 7.24 16.95 13.54
CA MET A 81 7.74 17.36 14.86
C MET A 81 7.74 16.23 15.90
N ARG A 82 7.12 15.09 15.60
CA ARG A 82 7.00 13.90 16.48
C ARG A 82 6.34 14.16 17.83
N THR A 83 5.44 15.14 17.87
CA THR A 83 4.71 15.56 19.07
C THR A 83 3.26 15.11 19.05
N CYS A 84 2.70 14.70 17.91
CA CYS A 84 1.31 14.30 17.84
C CYS A 84 1.02 13.02 18.65
N VAL A 85 -0.23 12.87 19.10
CA VAL A 85 -0.73 11.65 19.75
C VAL A 85 -1.75 10.91 18.89
N CYS A 86 -1.64 10.99 17.55
CA CYS A 86 -2.61 10.40 16.63
C CYS A 86 -2.76 8.88 16.73
N GLN A 87 -1.78 8.18 17.33
CA GLN A 87 -1.92 6.75 17.61
C GLN A 87 -2.62 6.46 18.93
N GLY A 88 -2.77 7.44 19.82
CA GLY A 88 -3.12 7.24 21.23
C GLY A 88 -1.92 7.36 22.17
N LEU A 89 -2.22 7.59 23.45
CA LEU A 89 -1.23 7.72 24.53
C LEU A 89 -0.97 6.39 25.25
N ASP A 90 -2.00 5.56 25.38
CA ASP A 90 -1.96 4.27 26.03
C ASP A 90 -1.10 3.28 25.21
N ALA A 91 -0.16 2.62 25.87
CA ALA A 91 0.76 1.70 25.21
C ALA A 91 0.05 0.44 24.69
N GLU A 92 -1.05 0.02 25.34
CA GLU A 92 -1.77 -1.22 25.04
C GLU A 92 -2.84 -1.03 23.95
N THR A 93 -3.50 0.14 23.93
CA THR A 93 -4.64 0.41 23.03
C THR A 93 -4.29 1.32 21.84
N ARG A 94 -3.06 1.85 21.78
CA ARG A 94 -2.64 2.70 20.67
C ARG A 94 -2.62 1.97 19.32
N GLY A 95 -2.89 2.75 18.27
CA GLY A 95 -2.71 2.38 16.89
C GLY A 95 -1.30 1.87 16.60
N ALA A 96 -1.22 0.73 15.92
CA ALA A 96 0.02 0.02 15.65
C ALA A 96 0.01 -0.62 14.27
N CYS A 97 1.21 -0.89 13.75
CA CYS A 97 1.37 -1.66 12.53
C CYS A 97 2.40 -2.75 12.73
N PHE A 98 2.23 -3.85 12.01
CA PHE A 98 3.01 -5.07 12.14
C PHE A 98 3.45 -5.51 10.75
N SER A 99 4.76 -5.51 10.50
CA SER A 99 5.32 -5.82 9.18
C SER A 99 5.93 -7.22 9.15
N PHE A 100 5.46 -8.04 8.23
CA PHE A 100 5.87 -9.42 8.00
C PHE A 100 6.40 -9.61 6.57
N GLY A 101 7.07 -10.74 6.34
CA GLY A 101 7.72 -11.07 5.07
C GLY A 101 9.07 -10.37 4.90
N CYS A 102 9.50 -10.27 3.65
CA CYS A 102 10.75 -9.67 3.23
C CYS A 102 10.62 -8.15 3.05
N SER A 103 11.72 -7.43 3.26
CA SER A 103 11.81 -6.01 2.96
C SER A 103 13.22 -5.66 2.52
N MET A 104 13.36 -4.54 1.81
CA MET A 104 14.67 -4.06 1.38
C MET A 104 15.52 -3.61 2.57
N ASN A 105 16.78 -4.04 2.60
CA ASN A 105 17.79 -3.43 3.45
C ASN A 105 18.30 -2.15 2.79
N ARG A 106 18.05 -1.01 3.44
CA ARG A 106 18.44 0.31 2.90
C ARG A 106 19.95 0.47 2.67
N PHE A 107 20.79 -0.30 3.34
CA PHE A 107 22.25 -0.17 3.25
C PHE A 107 22.86 -1.00 2.13
N PHE A 108 22.28 -2.16 1.83
CA PHE A 108 22.92 -3.14 0.95
C PHE A 108 22.11 -3.44 -0.32
N SER A 109 20.96 -2.77 -0.53
CA SER A 109 20.06 -3.04 -1.67
C SER A 109 19.71 -4.52 -1.86
N THR A 110 19.74 -5.29 -0.78
CA THR A 110 19.39 -6.72 -0.71
C THR A 110 18.27 -6.96 0.28
N CYS A 111 17.68 -8.17 0.28
CA CYS A 111 16.70 -8.57 1.28
C CYS A 111 17.25 -8.40 2.71
N LYS A 112 16.40 -7.97 3.67
CA LYS A 112 16.78 -7.87 5.09
C LYS A 112 17.32 -9.17 5.69
N PHE A 113 16.99 -10.32 5.08
CA PHE A 113 17.45 -11.64 5.50
C PHE A 113 18.68 -12.15 4.75
N ALA A 114 19.25 -11.39 3.80
CA ALA A 114 20.35 -11.85 2.94
C ALA A 114 21.60 -12.35 3.68
N SER A 115 21.81 -11.94 4.94
CA SER A 115 22.93 -12.37 5.79
C SER A 115 22.53 -13.35 6.90
N SER A 116 21.29 -13.85 6.88
CA SER A 116 20.77 -14.81 7.88
C SER A 116 20.84 -16.22 7.30
N LYS A 117 21.11 -17.21 8.15
CA LYS A 117 21.02 -18.62 7.74
C LYS A 117 19.56 -18.97 7.51
N PHE A 118 19.30 -19.84 6.54
CA PHE A 118 17.94 -20.19 6.13
C PHE A 118 17.07 -20.69 7.30
N GLU A 119 17.64 -21.54 8.17
CA GLU A 119 17.00 -22.10 9.36
C GLU A 119 16.58 -21.04 10.41
N ASP A 120 17.24 -19.87 10.40
CA ASP A 120 16.99 -18.78 11.36
C ASP A 120 16.00 -17.72 10.80
N ILE A 121 15.44 -17.92 9.60
CA ILE A 121 14.59 -16.93 8.93
C ILE A 121 13.12 -17.09 9.36
N HIS A 122 12.70 -16.21 10.25
CA HIS A 122 11.30 -16.06 10.68
C HIS A 122 10.66 -14.86 9.97
N LYS A 123 9.96 -15.10 8.84
CA LYS A 123 9.32 -14.04 8.04
C LYS A 123 8.07 -13.48 8.73
N PHE A 124 7.39 -14.30 9.53
CA PHE A 124 6.12 -13.98 10.15
C PHE A 124 6.22 -13.88 11.68
N ARG A 125 7.43 -13.68 12.19
CA ARG A 125 7.81 -13.67 13.60
C ARG A 125 6.74 -13.12 14.56
N LEU A 126 6.20 -14.02 15.37
CA LEU A 126 5.39 -13.72 16.55
C LEU A 126 6.16 -14.07 17.83
N SER A 127 5.61 -13.76 19.00
CA SER A 127 6.18 -14.17 20.29
C SER A 127 6.06 -15.68 20.55
N GLU A 128 5.06 -16.34 19.97
CA GLU A 128 4.80 -17.77 20.10
C GLU A 128 4.95 -18.46 18.74
N GLU A 129 5.77 -19.52 18.69
CA GLU A 129 6.13 -20.20 17.44
C GLU A 129 4.96 -20.97 16.80
N ILE A 130 4.09 -21.58 17.63
CA ILE A 130 2.90 -22.30 17.16
C ILE A 130 1.96 -21.34 16.40
N GLU A 131 1.78 -20.13 16.94
CA GLU A 131 0.94 -19.09 16.36
C GLU A 131 1.53 -18.54 15.06
N GLU A 132 2.87 -18.49 14.93
CA GLU A 132 3.57 -18.01 13.74
C GLU A 132 3.28 -18.86 12.50
N LYS A 133 3.24 -20.19 12.63
CA LYS A 133 3.00 -21.08 11.49
C LYS A 133 1.61 -20.89 10.89
N GLU A 134 0.57 -20.91 11.74
CA GLU A 134 -0.80 -20.67 11.29
C GLU A 134 -0.96 -19.26 10.69
N TRP A 135 -0.27 -18.28 11.27
CA TRP A 135 -0.25 -16.90 10.78
C TRP A 135 0.39 -16.76 9.40
N GLU A 136 1.51 -17.43 9.15
CA GLU A 136 2.17 -17.50 7.86
C GLU A 136 1.27 -18.12 6.79
N ASP A 137 0.62 -19.25 7.09
CA ASP A 137 -0.26 -19.96 6.15
C ASP A 137 -1.45 -19.08 5.72
N GLN A 138 -2.08 -18.39 6.67
CA GLN A 138 -3.22 -17.51 6.39
C GLN A 138 -2.81 -16.30 5.55
N LEU A 139 -1.72 -15.61 5.90
CA LEU A 139 -1.25 -14.43 5.15
C LEU A 139 -0.75 -14.81 3.75
N THR A 140 -0.15 -15.99 3.60
CA THR A 140 0.30 -16.51 2.30
C THR A 140 -0.88 -16.90 1.41
N THR A 141 -1.94 -17.46 2.00
CA THR A 141 -3.21 -17.73 1.30
C THR A 141 -3.86 -16.43 0.84
N LEU A 142 -3.99 -15.45 1.73
CA LEU A 142 -4.52 -14.12 1.40
C LEU A 142 -3.72 -13.45 0.27
N ALA A 143 -2.39 -13.50 0.32
CA ALA A 143 -1.52 -12.97 -0.73
C ALA A 143 -1.80 -13.62 -2.10
N SER A 144 -2.09 -14.92 -2.12
CA SER A 144 -2.41 -15.66 -3.35
C SER A 144 -3.74 -15.25 -3.96
N ASP A 145 -4.77 -15.08 -3.12
CA ASP A 145 -6.09 -14.69 -3.59
C ASP A 145 -6.10 -13.23 -4.07
N VAL A 146 -5.39 -12.35 -3.36
CA VAL A 146 -5.21 -10.95 -3.79
C VAL A 146 -4.37 -10.85 -5.08
N ALA A 147 -3.37 -11.71 -5.26
CA ALA A 147 -2.60 -11.75 -6.50
C ALA A 147 -3.48 -12.11 -7.72
N LEU A 148 -4.39 -13.06 -7.53
CA LEU A 148 -5.34 -13.49 -8.55
C LEU A 148 -6.31 -12.35 -8.93
N LEU A 149 -6.76 -11.57 -7.94
CA LEU A 149 -7.54 -10.35 -8.17
C LEU A 149 -6.75 -9.28 -8.89
N TYR A 150 -5.49 -9.05 -8.51
CA TYR A 150 -4.61 -8.08 -9.18
C TYR A 150 -4.48 -8.43 -10.66
N LYS A 151 -4.22 -9.71 -10.96
CA LYS A 151 -4.17 -10.22 -12.33
C LYS A 151 -5.50 -10.07 -13.07
N LYS A 152 -6.61 -10.54 -12.48
CA LYS A 152 -7.95 -10.57 -13.10
C LYS A 152 -8.55 -9.17 -13.30
N ASN A 153 -8.47 -8.31 -12.28
CA ASN A 153 -9.00 -6.94 -12.36
C ASN A 153 -8.18 -6.08 -13.31
N GLY A 154 -6.86 -6.32 -13.40
CA GLY A 154 -6.05 -5.75 -14.48
C GLY A 154 -6.66 -6.03 -15.85
N THR A 155 -6.99 -7.30 -16.14
CA THR A 155 -7.64 -7.70 -17.40
C THR A 155 -9.08 -7.18 -17.54
N ARG A 156 -9.89 -7.16 -16.47
CA ARG A 156 -11.29 -6.72 -16.55
C ARG A 156 -11.44 -5.22 -16.84
N ILE A 157 -10.53 -4.42 -16.31
CA ILE A 157 -10.46 -2.97 -16.58
C ILE A 157 -10.01 -2.72 -18.02
N ILE A 158 -9.10 -3.54 -18.57
CA ILE A 158 -8.76 -3.54 -20.01
C ILE A 158 -10.04 -3.70 -20.82
N LEU A 159 -10.86 -4.69 -20.51
CA LEU A 159 -12.07 -4.98 -21.28
C LEU A 159 -13.16 -3.90 -21.16
N GLN A 160 -13.40 -3.35 -19.96
CA GLN A 160 -14.42 -2.30 -19.74
C GLN A 160 -14.04 -0.94 -20.33
N SER A 161 -12.76 -0.56 -20.29
CA SER A 161 -12.26 0.66 -20.94
C SER A 161 -12.28 0.57 -22.46
N VAL A 162 -12.06 -0.62 -23.01
CA VAL A 162 -12.22 -0.89 -24.45
C VAL A 162 -13.68 -0.83 -24.84
N SER A 163 -14.66 -1.16 -24.00
CA SER A 163 -16.06 -1.16 -24.41
C SER A 163 -16.77 0.20 -24.23
N ASN A 164 -16.20 1.12 -23.46
CA ASN A 164 -16.75 2.45 -23.24
C ASN A 164 -16.10 3.50 -24.19
N PRO A 165 -16.86 4.08 -25.14
CA PRO A 165 -16.34 5.02 -26.13
C PRO A 165 -15.79 6.33 -25.52
N ASP A 166 -16.28 6.76 -24.36
CA ASP A 166 -15.82 7.99 -23.70
C ASP A 166 -14.47 7.77 -22.98
N LEU A 167 -14.26 6.60 -22.40
CA LEU A 167 -12.94 6.19 -21.85
C LEU A 167 -11.90 5.92 -22.95
N ARG A 168 -12.34 5.48 -24.14
CA ARG A 168 -11.48 5.43 -25.33
C ARG A 168 -11.03 6.84 -25.75
N ALA A 169 -11.92 7.83 -25.71
CA ALA A 169 -11.60 9.22 -26.05
C ALA A 169 -10.56 9.84 -25.11
N LEU A 170 -10.55 9.45 -23.83
CA LEU A 170 -9.55 9.86 -22.83
C LEU A 170 -8.16 9.17 -22.99
N LYS A 171 -7.96 8.30 -23.99
CA LYS A 171 -6.73 7.53 -24.25
C LYS A 171 -6.24 6.67 -23.06
N VAL A 172 -7.11 6.39 -22.07
CA VAL A 172 -6.77 5.61 -20.85
C VAL A 172 -6.41 4.15 -21.20
N HIS A 173 -6.83 3.67 -22.37
CA HIS A 173 -6.55 2.33 -22.88
C HIS A 173 -5.05 1.96 -22.85
N ASN A 174 -4.15 2.89 -23.20
CA ASN A 174 -2.70 2.64 -23.17
C ASN A 174 -2.17 2.44 -21.74
N PHE A 175 -2.76 3.11 -20.75
CA PHE A 175 -2.36 2.97 -19.33
C PHE A 175 -2.81 1.64 -18.73
N ILE A 176 -3.92 1.12 -19.22
CA ILE A 176 -4.47 -0.15 -18.76
C ILE A 176 -3.67 -1.34 -19.33
N PHE A 177 -3.06 -1.19 -20.51
CA PHE A 177 -1.99 -2.07 -20.98
C PHE A 177 -0.77 -2.05 -20.04
N HIS A 178 -0.36 -0.86 -19.55
CA HIS A 178 0.70 -0.74 -18.56
C HIS A 178 0.38 -1.46 -17.25
N TYR A 179 -0.85 -1.43 -16.74
CA TYR A 179 -1.23 -2.13 -15.50
C TYR A 179 -1.12 -3.66 -15.64
N SER A 180 -1.55 -4.23 -16.76
CA SER A 180 -1.36 -5.67 -17.03
C SER A 180 0.12 -6.03 -17.17
N LEU A 181 0.92 -5.15 -17.77
CA LEU A 181 2.39 -5.29 -17.80
C LEU A 181 3.01 -5.16 -16.41
N THR A 182 2.41 -4.38 -15.50
CA THR A 182 2.88 -4.22 -14.11
C THR A 182 2.86 -5.55 -13.37
N PHE A 183 1.75 -6.30 -13.42
CA PHE A 183 1.71 -7.63 -12.79
C PHE A 183 2.80 -8.55 -13.34
N SER A 184 2.90 -8.67 -14.68
CA SER A 184 3.89 -9.51 -15.34
C SER A 184 5.33 -9.14 -14.96
N LYS A 185 5.66 -7.85 -14.93
CA LYS A 185 6.98 -7.33 -14.56
C LYS A 185 7.30 -7.60 -13.10
N ILE A 186 6.33 -7.41 -12.22
CA ILE A 186 6.49 -7.67 -10.79
C ILE A 186 6.72 -9.17 -10.52
N THR A 187 6.09 -10.04 -11.30
CA THR A 187 6.24 -11.49 -11.21
C THR A 187 7.39 -12.05 -12.06
N GLU A 188 8.11 -11.23 -12.81
CA GLU A 188 9.15 -11.67 -13.77
C GLU A 188 10.21 -12.55 -13.10
N PHE A 189 10.65 -12.15 -11.91
CA PHE A 189 11.67 -12.86 -11.13
C PHE A 189 11.09 -13.71 -10.00
N GLU A 190 9.84 -14.17 -10.12
CA GLU A 190 9.19 -14.92 -9.04
C GLU A 190 9.89 -16.26 -8.73
N GLU A 191 10.41 -16.94 -9.76
CA GLU A 191 11.07 -18.25 -9.62
C GLU A 191 12.48 -18.09 -9.04
N GLN A 192 13.24 -17.09 -9.53
CA GLN A 192 14.61 -16.80 -9.08
C GLN A 192 14.65 -16.26 -7.65
N ALA A 193 13.59 -15.59 -7.20
CA ALA A 193 13.52 -14.97 -5.88
C ALA A 193 12.39 -15.55 -5.03
N THR A 194 12.08 -16.85 -5.18
CA THR A 194 10.94 -17.53 -4.54
C THR A 194 10.86 -17.26 -3.03
N ASP A 195 11.99 -17.33 -2.31
CA ASP A 195 12.04 -17.07 -0.86
C ASP A 195 11.67 -15.63 -0.47
N CYS A 196 11.76 -14.69 -1.40
CA CYS A 196 11.37 -13.30 -1.22
C CYS A 196 10.00 -12.99 -1.82
N ARG A 197 9.18 -14.00 -2.07
CA ARG A 197 7.81 -13.87 -2.57
C ARG A 197 6.81 -14.47 -1.58
N LEU A 198 5.62 -13.89 -1.52
CA LEU A 198 4.47 -14.38 -0.77
C LEU A 198 3.45 -14.95 -1.74
N GLY A 199 2.90 -16.12 -1.39
CA GLY A 199 1.85 -16.81 -2.12
C GLY A 199 2.17 -18.27 -2.38
N ILE A 200 1.15 -19.12 -2.34
CA ILE A 200 1.25 -20.56 -2.59
C ILE A 200 1.13 -20.90 -4.09
N ARG A 201 0.44 -20.07 -4.88
CA ARG A 201 0.23 -20.28 -6.32
C ARG A 201 1.21 -19.47 -7.16
N LYS A 202 1.42 -19.87 -8.42
CA LYS A 202 2.21 -19.10 -9.41
C LYS A 202 1.59 -17.72 -9.67
N GLY A 203 2.43 -16.73 -9.93
CA GLY A 203 2.05 -15.32 -10.00
C GLY A 203 2.06 -14.68 -8.61
N ARG A 204 3.24 -14.59 -8.00
CA ARG A 204 3.49 -14.09 -6.64
C ARG A 204 4.04 -12.66 -6.67
N PRO A 205 3.19 -11.62 -6.70
CA PRO A 205 3.63 -10.24 -6.86
C PRO A 205 3.98 -9.56 -5.54
N PHE A 206 4.00 -10.25 -4.40
CA PHE A 206 4.19 -9.62 -3.09
C PHE A 206 5.42 -10.19 -2.41
N SER A 207 6.13 -9.39 -1.64
CA SER A 207 7.31 -9.81 -0.86
C SER A 207 7.15 -9.65 0.64
N GLY A 208 6.25 -8.78 1.07
CA GLY A 208 5.96 -8.50 2.47
C GLY A 208 4.52 -8.05 2.65
N VAL A 209 4.05 -8.06 3.89
CA VAL A 209 2.72 -7.60 4.26
C VAL A 209 2.80 -6.78 5.55
N THR A 210 2.11 -5.65 5.61
CA THR A 210 1.95 -4.88 6.84
C THR A 210 0.48 -4.85 7.23
N ALA A 211 0.16 -5.36 8.42
CA ALA A 211 -1.14 -5.19 9.04
C ALA A 211 -1.14 -3.91 9.87
N CYS A 212 -2.13 -3.04 9.65
CA CYS A 212 -2.32 -1.80 10.41
C CYS A 212 -3.63 -1.90 11.20
N ILE A 213 -3.55 -1.70 12.52
CA ILE A 213 -4.69 -1.70 13.44
C ILE A 213 -4.78 -0.31 14.05
N ASP A 214 -5.86 0.43 13.73
CA ASP A 214 -6.10 1.81 14.17
C ASP A 214 -4.90 2.77 13.98
N PHE A 215 -4.06 2.48 12.99
CA PHE A 215 -2.82 3.19 12.75
C PHE A 215 -3.03 4.44 11.89
N CYS A 216 -2.72 5.61 12.44
CA CYS A 216 -2.75 6.87 11.71
C CYS A 216 -1.45 7.07 10.89
N ALA A 217 -1.48 6.74 9.61
CA ALA A 217 -0.34 6.97 8.72
C ALA A 217 -0.25 8.46 8.33
N HIS A 218 0.79 9.14 8.81
CA HIS A 218 1.12 10.50 8.40
C HIS A 218 1.58 10.54 6.95
N THR A 219 1.38 11.69 6.31
CA THR A 219 1.91 11.94 4.97
C THR A 219 3.41 11.75 4.98
N HIS A 220 3.88 10.87 4.12
CA HIS A 220 5.29 10.60 3.88
C HIS A 220 5.49 10.61 2.38
N THR A 221 6.59 11.18 1.94
CA THR A 221 6.93 11.27 0.53
C THR A 221 7.45 9.92 0.05
N ASP A 222 6.80 9.39 -0.99
CA ASP A 222 7.57 8.75 -2.06
C ASP A 222 8.27 9.88 -2.83
N LYS A 223 9.57 9.76 -3.10
CA LYS A 223 10.40 10.85 -3.64
C LYS A 223 10.00 11.28 -5.08
N ASN A 224 8.99 10.63 -5.64
CA ASN A 224 8.50 10.83 -7.00
C ASN A 224 7.20 11.64 -7.09
N ASN A 225 6.57 12.03 -5.97
CA ASN A 225 5.44 12.97 -6.03
C ASN A 225 5.96 14.41 -6.00
N MET A 226 5.36 15.30 -6.79
CA MET A 226 5.80 16.71 -6.85
C MET A 226 5.77 17.34 -5.45
N ASN A 227 6.88 17.99 -5.06
CA ASN A 227 6.88 18.87 -3.89
C ASN A 227 5.71 19.86 -4.02
N ASN A 228 4.84 19.90 -3.01
CA ASN A 228 3.63 20.75 -2.96
C ASN A 228 2.44 20.35 -3.86
N GLY A 229 2.36 19.10 -4.34
CA GLY A 229 1.18 18.63 -5.08
C GLY A 229 -0.11 18.62 -4.26
N CYS A 230 -1.04 19.53 -4.55
CA CYS A 230 -2.43 19.46 -4.08
C CYS A 230 -3.24 18.64 -5.10
N THR A 231 -3.81 17.51 -4.70
CA THR A 231 -4.85 16.84 -5.50
C THR A 231 -6.14 17.63 -5.33
N VAL A 232 -6.52 18.36 -6.37
CA VAL A 232 -7.82 19.04 -6.44
C VAL A 232 -8.77 18.11 -7.18
N VAL A 233 -9.95 17.87 -6.63
CA VAL A 233 -11.01 17.12 -7.32
C VAL A 233 -11.55 17.99 -8.44
N ASP A 234 -11.72 17.42 -9.63
CA ASP A 234 -12.30 18.13 -10.77
C ASP A 234 -13.76 18.55 -10.47
N ASN A 235 -14.18 19.66 -11.07
CA ASN A 235 -15.55 20.15 -10.99
C ASN A 235 -16.50 19.39 -11.93
N THR A 236 -15.96 18.51 -12.76
CA THR A 236 -16.69 17.65 -13.70
C THR A 236 -16.54 16.17 -13.34
N ASP A 237 -17.51 15.36 -13.73
CA ASP A 237 -17.42 13.91 -13.61
C ASP A 237 -16.55 13.30 -14.73
N GLU A 238 -16.46 11.97 -14.77
CA GLU A 238 -15.74 11.19 -15.77
C GLU A 238 -16.21 11.42 -17.22
N TYR A 239 -17.38 12.02 -17.43
CA TYR A 239 -17.95 12.37 -18.73
C TYR A 239 -17.81 13.87 -19.06
N GLY A 240 -17.09 14.64 -18.23
CA GLY A 240 -16.96 16.09 -18.37
C GLY A 240 -18.22 16.85 -17.94
N SER A 241 -19.14 16.22 -17.22
CA SER A 241 -20.41 16.83 -16.79
C SER A 241 -20.31 17.41 -15.39
N ARG A 242 -20.47 18.73 -15.29
CA ARG A 242 -20.60 19.42 -14.00
C ARG A 242 -21.85 18.96 -13.24
N LYS A 243 -22.98 18.83 -13.94
CA LYS A 243 -24.24 18.35 -13.35
C LYS A 243 -24.11 16.92 -12.83
N GLY A 244 -23.33 16.07 -13.50
CA GLY A 244 -23.04 14.73 -13.03
C GLY A 244 -22.21 14.74 -11.73
N GLN A 245 -21.21 15.61 -11.65
CA GLN A 245 -20.43 15.80 -10.43
C GLN A 245 -21.29 16.32 -9.26
N ASP A 246 -22.16 17.30 -9.51
CA ASP A 246 -23.08 17.83 -8.51
C ASP A 246 -24.04 16.76 -7.97
N LYS A 247 -24.49 15.83 -8.83
CA LYS A 247 -25.30 14.66 -8.38
C LYS A 247 -24.52 13.72 -7.47
N LYS A 248 -23.23 13.51 -7.70
CA LYS A 248 -22.38 12.69 -6.82
C LYS A 248 -22.22 13.35 -5.45
N ILE A 249 -22.13 14.67 -5.43
CA ILE A 249 -22.10 15.45 -4.18
C ILE A 249 -23.45 15.34 -3.46
N ALA A 250 -24.55 15.58 -4.17
CA ALA A 250 -25.90 15.54 -3.59
C ALA A 250 -26.30 14.15 -3.06
N SER A 251 -25.83 13.08 -3.70
CA SER A 251 -26.06 11.69 -3.25
C SER A 251 -25.13 11.24 -2.12
N GLY A 252 -24.10 12.01 -1.79
CA GLY A 252 -23.08 11.63 -0.80
C GLY A 252 -22.02 10.65 -1.33
N ALA A 253 -22.05 10.31 -2.63
CA ALA A 253 -20.99 9.52 -3.26
C ALA A 253 -19.66 10.29 -3.29
N LEU A 254 -19.72 11.63 -3.35
CA LEU A 254 -18.58 12.52 -3.14
C LEU A 254 -18.89 13.51 -2.02
N GLU A 255 -18.36 13.27 -0.84
CA GLU A 255 -18.58 14.14 0.31
C GLU A 255 -17.49 15.20 0.41
N ILE A 256 -17.88 16.48 0.43
CA ILE A 256 -16.97 17.60 0.67
C ILE A 256 -17.00 17.91 2.17
N LEU A 257 -15.87 17.69 2.84
CA LEU A 257 -15.76 17.90 4.27
C LEU A 257 -15.53 19.37 4.57
N GLN A 258 -16.33 19.90 5.49
CA GLN A 258 -16.08 21.21 6.07
C GLN A 258 -15.05 21.10 7.18
N LYS A 259 -14.23 22.14 7.33
CA LYS A 259 -13.31 22.23 8.46
C LYS A 259 -14.11 22.50 9.72
N PHE A 260 -14.01 21.61 10.70
CA PHE A 260 -14.55 21.81 12.04
C PHE A 260 -13.41 22.09 13.03
N PRO A 261 -13.66 22.88 14.09
CA PRO A 261 -12.70 23.06 15.17
C PRO A 261 -12.45 21.73 15.87
N MET A 262 -11.19 21.42 16.14
CA MET A 262 -10.76 20.21 16.80
C MET A 262 -9.79 20.57 17.91
N ASP A 263 -9.98 19.98 19.08
CA ASP A 263 -8.99 20.01 20.14
C ASP A 263 -7.93 18.95 19.86
N PHE A 264 -6.67 19.35 19.98
CA PHE A 264 -5.54 18.47 19.73
C PHE A 264 -4.71 18.33 20.99
N MET A 265 -4.48 17.08 21.38
CA MET A 265 -3.43 16.77 22.33
C MET A 265 -2.08 16.70 21.61
N ILE A 266 -1.06 17.29 22.22
CA ILE A 266 0.32 17.22 21.76
C ILE A 266 1.22 16.88 22.94
N ARG A 267 2.31 16.16 22.66
CA ARG A 267 3.36 15.90 23.63
C ARG A 267 4.18 17.17 23.81
N SER A 268 4.54 17.46 25.05
CA SER A 268 5.50 18.53 25.37
C SER A 268 6.90 18.19 24.86
N THR A 269 7.26 16.90 24.82
CA THR A 269 8.54 16.40 24.32
C THR A 269 8.36 15.54 23.06
N PRO A 270 9.16 15.78 22.00
CA PRO A 270 9.15 14.93 20.81
C PRO A 270 9.52 13.48 21.12
N LEU A 271 8.87 12.54 20.45
CA LEU A 271 9.24 11.13 20.53
C LEU A 271 10.66 10.91 19.99
N GLN A 272 11.50 10.32 20.84
CA GLN A 272 12.87 9.97 20.45
C GLN A 272 12.87 8.91 19.36
N CYS A 273 13.83 9.00 18.43
CA CYS A 273 14.17 7.86 17.59
C CYS A 273 14.57 6.69 18.50
N LEU A 274 13.93 5.53 18.35
CA LEU A 274 14.46 4.30 18.92
C LEU A 274 15.87 4.09 18.37
N LYS A 275 16.89 4.15 19.23
CA LYS A 275 18.25 3.73 18.90
C LYS A 275 18.17 2.22 18.59
N LYS A 276 18.68 1.79 17.43
CA LYS A 276 18.85 0.35 17.18
C LYS A 276 19.74 -0.19 18.30
N LYS A 277 19.33 -1.26 18.99
CA LYS A 277 20.28 -2.07 19.77
C LYS A 277 21.30 -2.60 18.77
N ASP A 278 22.59 -2.38 19.02
CA ASP A 278 23.67 -2.96 18.23
C ASP A 278 23.54 -4.48 18.25
N SER A 279 23.06 -5.07 17.16
CA SER A 279 23.18 -6.52 16.96
C SER A 279 24.66 -6.81 16.68
N LYS A 280 25.34 -7.47 17.61
CA LYS A 280 26.74 -7.91 17.49
C LYS A 280 27.03 -8.48 16.09
N SER A 281 28.06 -7.91 15.45
CA SER A 281 28.80 -8.36 14.26
C SER A 281 28.13 -9.41 13.35
N LYS A 282 27.28 -8.97 12.40
CA LYS A 282 26.98 -9.76 11.19
C LYS A 282 28.10 -9.51 10.15
N LYS A 283 28.75 -10.58 9.66
CA LYS A 283 29.82 -10.51 8.64
C LYS A 283 29.35 -9.67 7.44
N ARG A 284 30.12 -8.64 7.08
CA ARG A 284 29.88 -7.81 5.88
C ARG A 284 30.10 -8.66 4.63
N LEU A 285 29.22 -8.50 3.62
CA LEU A 285 29.44 -9.05 2.29
C LEU A 285 30.75 -8.49 1.71
N THR A 286 31.50 -9.34 1.01
CA THR A 286 32.77 -8.97 0.36
C THR A 286 32.51 -8.03 -0.83
N PRO A 287 33.47 -7.14 -1.17
CA PRO A 287 33.36 -6.24 -2.32
C PRO A 287 33.05 -6.97 -3.63
N GLU A 288 33.54 -8.20 -3.80
CA GLU A 288 33.31 -9.06 -4.97
C GLU A 288 31.84 -9.48 -5.12
N HIS A 289 31.15 -9.83 -4.02
CA HIS A 289 29.72 -10.12 -4.06
C HIS A 289 28.89 -8.87 -4.41
N ILE A 290 29.33 -7.70 -3.96
CA ILE A 290 28.69 -6.42 -4.29
C ILE A 290 28.91 -6.08 -5.76
N GLN A 291 30.11 -6.35 -6.29
CA GLN A 291 30.47 -6.10 -7.68
C GLN A 291 29.75 -7.04 -8.66
N ALA A 292 29.62 -8.32 -8.31
CA ALA A 292 28.84 -9.29 -9.09
C ALA A 292 27.36 -8.90 -9.16
N PHE A 293 26.79 -8.42 -8.04
CA PHE A 293 25.42 -7.86 -8.01
C PHE A 293 25.29 -6.57 -8.83
N GLN A 294 26.27 -5.67 -8.76
CA GLN A 294 26.27 -4.41 -9.51
C GLN A 294 26.47 -4.62 -11.01
N ALA A 295 27.21 -5.65 -11.43
CA ALA A 295 27.41 -6.01 -12.83
C ALA A 295 26.11 -6.54 -13.46
N ALA A 296 25.34 -7.36 -12.73
CA ALA A 296 24.02 -7.82 -13.17
C ALA A 296 23.01 -6.65 -13.32
N LEU A 297 23.17 -5.57 -12.53
CA LEU A 297 22.29 -4.40 -12.54
C LEU A 297 22.59 -3.38 -13.66
N LYS A 298 23.77 -3.44 -14.29
CA LYS A 298 24.18 -2.46 -15.33
C LYS A 298 23.57 -2.71 -16.71
N GLN A 299 22.80 -3.78 -16.92
CA GLN A 299 22.17 -4.09 -18.21
C GLN A 299 20.77 -3.48 -18.41
N PHE A 300 20.21 -2.75 -17.44
CA PHE A 300 18.87 -2.14 -17.58
C PHE A 300 18.93 -0.61 -17.70
N VAL A 301 18.96 -0.13 -18.95
CA VAL A 301 18.74 1.28 -19.31
C VAL A 301 17.25 1.50 -19.60
N ALA A 302 16.67 2.52 -18.93
CA ALA A 302 15.44 3.25 -19.25
C ALA A 302 14.11 2.47 -19.27
N ILE A 303 13.46 2.32 -18.10
CA ILE A 303 12.00 2.45 -17.97
C ILE A 303 11.71 3.22 -16.68
N GLU A 304 11.80 4.55 -16.76
CA GLU A 304 11.31 5.48 -15.74
C GLU A 304 9.79 5.63 -15.88
N SER A 305 9.06 5.11 -14.88
CA SER A 305 7.72 5.48 -14.40
C SER A 305 7.07 4.23 -13.80
N PHE A 306 6.30 4.41 -12.72
CA PHE A 306 5.70 3.39 -11.83
C PHE A 306 6.49 3.02 -10.57
N ALA A 307 6.60 4.01 -9.68
CA ALA A 307 6.59 3.76 -8.23
C ALA A 307 5.24 4.16 -7.58
N GLU A 308 4.23 4.49 -8.38
CA GLU A 308 2.91 4.91 -7.88
C GLU A 308 1.96 3.71 -7.82
N LEU A 309 2.02 2.94 -6.73
CA LEU A 309 0.96 2.03 -6.29
C LEU A 309 1.33 1.48 -4.91
N ASN A 310 1.23 2.33 -3.91
CA ASN A 310 0.98 1.89 -2.54
C ASN A 310 -0.30 2.59 -2.09
N HIS A 311 -1.11 1.91 -1.29
CA HIS A 311 -2.45 2.32 -0.82
C HIS A 311 -3.64 1.78 -1.63
N SER A 312 -3.79 0.45 -1.66
CA SER A 312 -5.13 -0.15 -1.74
C SER A 312 -5.85 0.05 -0.40
N MET A 313 -6.74 1.03 -0.30
CA MET A 313 -7.66 1.18 0.84
C MET A 313 -8.74 0.09 0.73
N PHE A 314 -8.64 -0.96 1.54
CA PHE A 314 -9.83 -1.72 1.93
C PHE A 314 -10.49 -0.97 3.08
N THR A 315 -11.60 -0.31 2.83
CA THR A 315 -12.49 0.16 3.90
C THR A 315 -13.92 -0.22 3.55
N ARG A 316 -14.54 -1.06 4.38
CA ARG A 316 -16.00 -1.18 4.44
C ARG A 316 -16.43 -1.48 5.87
N ASN A 317 -17.49 -0.77 6.28
CA ASN A 317 -18.27 -0.81 7.52
C ASN A 317 -17.73 -0.09 8.75
N VAL A 318 -18.53 0.89 9.19
CA VAL A 318 -18.31 1.94 10.20
C VAL A 318 -18.51 1.43 11.64
N HIS A 319 -18.41 0.11 11.88
CA HIS A 319 -18.64 -0.45 13.23
C HIS A 319 -17.56 -1.45 13.71
N LYS A 320 -16.52 -1.72 12.91
CA LYS A 320 -15.35 -2.49 13.30
C LYS A 320 -14.12 -1.68 12.90
N SER A 321 -13.15 -1.48 13.80
CA SER A 321 -11.87 -0.79 13.52
C SER A 321 -11.31 -1.24 12.15
N ALA A 322 -10.91 -0.33 11.28
CA ALA A 322 -10.50 -0.74 9.93
C ALA A 322 -9.10 -1.39 9.96
N ILE A 323 -9.01 -2.70 9.64
CA ILE A 323 -7.72 -3.34 9.37
C ILE A 323 -7.33 -3.11 7.93
N LEU A 324 -6.18 -2.47 7.74
CA LEU A 324 -5.63 -2.23 6.42
C LEU A 324 -4.40 -3.11 6.21
N PHE A 325 -4.48 -4.00 5.22
CA PHE A 325 -3.33 -4.75 4.74
C PHE A 325 -2.62 -3.98 3.63
N PHE A 326 -1.35 -3.72 3.83
CA PHE A 326 -0.45 -3.26 2.78
C PHE A 326 0.42 -4.42 2.33
N LEU A 327 0.11 -4.97 1.15
CA LEU A 327 1.00 -5.92 0.49
C LEU A 327 2.11 -5.13 -0.22
N CYS A 328 3.36 -5.38 0.16
CA CYS A 328 4.52 -4.75 -0.44
C CYS A 328 4.89 -5.50 -1.72
N LEU A 329 5.00 -4.75 -2.81
CA LEU A 329 5.55 -5.27 -4.07
C LEU A 329 6.99 -5.75 -3.86
N PRO A 330 7.45 -6.72 -4.66
CA PRO A 330 8.78 -7.26 -4.57
C PRO A 330 9.75 -6.23 -5.13
N ILE A 331 10.94 -6.15 -4.54
CA ILE A 331 11.99 -5.35 -5.15
C ILE A 331 12.61 -6.18 -6.25
N THR A 332 12.14 -5.99 -7.48
CA THR A 332 12.86 -6.33 -8.71
C THR A 332 13.70 -5.11 -9.07
N LYS A 333 15.02 -5.19 -8.91
CA LYS A 333 15.94 -4.27 -9.55
C LYS A 333 16.59 -4.98 -10.71
#